data_AF-A0A5C4TFD0-F1
#
_entry.id   AF-A0A5C4TFD0-F1
#
_cell.length_a   1.000
_cell.length_b   1.000
_cell.length_c   1.000
_cell.angle_alpha   90.00
_cell.angle_beta   90.00
_cell.angle_gamma   90.00
#
_symmetry.space_group_name_H-M   'P 1'
#
loop_
_entity.id
_entity.type
_entity.pdbx_description
1 polymer ?
#
loop_
_entity_poly.entity_id
_entity_poly.type
_entity_poly.pdbx_seq_one_letter_code
_entity_poly.pdbx_strand_id
1 'polypeptide(L)'
;MEAKIASSEPETAAAVIEEPAVTAASAHPPDVEEKARISRQVASKWVKTSVLRQDGRVAQHIPETRIFTPDNLSAMLARYGKVVMKPVVGTGGSGVIMVIKSGSSYTIRHRRKATRYRSFGGMLAAVKAIKRKRSYLVQRGIHLATIRGRPIDYRVKVVKVNSRWVTRSMVGRLANPGMFVTNLCRGGTMLSSAEGIRRSLSGSLVRRKKNEMRNVTRISTHLLEKHFPGIGELGFDYGFDRSGRLWIFEVNTRPH
;
A
#
# COMPACT_ATOMS: atom_id res chain seq x y z
N MET A 1 -14.30 -11.72 89.21
CA MET A 1 -15.24 -12.39 90.12
C MET A 1 -16.51 -12.63 89.33
N GLU A 2 -16.88 -13.91 89.27
CA GLU A 2 -18.17 -14.50 88.85
C GLU A 2 -18.62 -14.47 87.38
N ALA A 3 -18.69 -15.70 86.87
CA ALA A 3 -19.39 -16.19 85.70
C ALA A 3 -20.90 -16.34 85.96
N LYS A 4 -21.72 -16.41 84.89
CA LYS A 4 -22.90 -17.30 84.69
C LYS A 4 -23.45 -17.04 83.28
N ILE A 5 -24.12 -17.92 82.53
CA ILE A 5 -24.31 -19.37 82.45
C ILE A 5 -24.88 -19.59 81.02
N ALA A 6 -24.63 -20.76 80.44
CA ALA A 6 -25.06 -21.20 79.10
C ALA A 6 -26.53 -21.65 79.00
N SER A 7 -27.05 -21.70 77.76
CA SER A 7 -28.04 -22.70 77.26
C SER A 7 -28.09 -22.59 75.71
N SER A 8 -27.46 -23.51 74.97
CA SER A 8 -28.02 -24.75 74.38
C SER A 8 -28.78 -24.56 73.06
N GLU A 9 -28.07 -24.80 71.94
CA GLU A 9 -28.37 -25.68 70.78
C GLU A 9 -29.83 -25.93 70.29
N PRO A 10 -30.07 -26.14 68.97
CA PRO A 10 -29.43 -27.23 68.22
C PRO A 10 -29.00 -26.98 66.76
N GLU A 11 -28.08 -27.86 66.34
CA GLU A 11 -27.73 -28.24 64.98
C GLU A 11 -28.95 -28.48 64.09
N THR A 12 -28.89 -27.99 62.84
CA THR A 12 -29.53 -28.65 61.70
C THR A 12 -28.59 -28.62 60.51
N ALA A 13 -28.06 -29.80 60.18
CA ALA A 13 -27.45 -30.10 58.91
C ALA A 13 -28.53 -30.26 57.83
N ALA A 14 -28.31 -29.70 56.64
CA ALA A 14 -28.59 -30.37 55.36
C ALA A 14 -28.38 -29.43 54.15
N ALA A 15 -27.97 -30.06 53.05
CA ALA A 15 -28.05 -29.63 51.67
C ALA A 15 -27.01 -28.62 51.15
N VAL A 16 -25.84 -29.18 50.84
CA VAL A 16 -25.01 -28.76 49.70
C VAL A 16 -25.90 -28.76 48.45
N ILE A 17 -26.13 -27.57 47.87
CA ILE A 17 -26.76 -27.43 46.56
C ILE A 17 -25.61 -27.21 45.57
N GLU A 18 -25.24 -28.26 44.85
CA GLU A 18 -24.35 -28.19 43.70
C GLU A 18 -25.00 -27.34 42.60
N GLU A 19 -24.27 -26.33 42.13
CA GLU A 19 -24.65 -25.58 40.92
C GLU A 19 -24.59 -26.50 39.69
N PRO A 20 -25.60 -26.50 38.81
CA PRO A 20 -25.52 -27.27 37.59
C PRO A 20 -24.54 -26.63 36.62
N ALA A 21 -23.59 -27.45 36.16
CA ALA A 21 -22.65 -27.16 35.10
C ALA A 21 -23.35 -26.58 33.86
N VAL A 22 -22.93 -25.38 33.47
CA VAL A 22 -23.27 -24.75 32.19
C VAL A 22 -22.66 -25.62 31.07
N THR A 23 -23.47 -26.53 30.53
CA THR A 23 -23.10 -27.35 29.39
C THR A 23 -23.17 -26.52 28.11
N ALA A 24 -22.11 -26.66 27.32
CA ALA A 24 -21.85 -25.92 26.12
C ALA A 24 -22.91 -26.15 25.03
N ALA A 25 -23.44 -25.05 24.49
CA ALA A 25 -24.05 -25.02 23.17
C ALA A 25 -23.91 -23.61 22.55
N SER A 26 -22.67 -23.20 22.27
CA SER A 26 -22.42 -22.18 21.25
C SER A 26 -21.95 -22.90 20.00
N ALA A 27 -22.91 -23.32 19.19
CA ALA A 27 -22.64 -23.76 17.83
C ALA A 27 -22.03 -22.57 17.07
N HIS A 28 -20.70 -22.55 16.99
CA HIS A 28 -20.03 -21.80 15.94
C HIS A 28 -20.59 -22.31 14.61
N PRO A 29 -21.09 -21.45 13.71
CA PRO A 29 -21.36 -21.90 12.36
C PRO A 29 -20.04 -22.44 11.80
N PRO A 30 -20.06 -23.61 11.12
CA PRO A 30 -18.85 -24.21 10.58
C PRO A 30 -18.15 -23.19 9.69
N ASP A 31 -16.82 -23.13 9.83
CA ASP A 31 -15.92 -22.47 8.90
C ASP A 31 -16.33 -22.83 7.47
N VAL A 32 -17.08 -21.93 6.83
CA VAL A 32 -17.27 -21.99 5.39
C VAL A 32 -15.93 -21.57 4.83
N GLU A 33 -15.11 -22.57 4.55
CA GLU A 33 -13.95 -22.48 3.71
C GLU A 33 -14.42 -21.84 2.39
N GLU A 34 -14.35 -20.51 2.32
CA GLU A 34 -14.74 -19.72 1.17
C GLU A 34 -13.79 -20.12 0.05
N LYS A 35 -14.19 -21.13 -0.74
CA LYS A 35 -13.49 -21.55 -1.97
C LYS A 35 -13.10 -20.28 -2.69
N ALA A 36 -11.79 -20.00 -2.74
CA ALA A 36 -11.26 -18.75 -3.24
C ALA A 36 -11.85 -18.49 -4.62
N ARG A 37 -12.84 -17.59 -4.70
CA ARG A 37 -13.42 -17.17 -5.97
C ARG A 37 -12.26 -16.68 -6.82
N ILE A 38 -12.11 -17.24 -8.02
CA ILE A 38 -11.06 -16.84 -8.97
C ILE A 38 -11.27 -15.35 -9.27
N SER A 39 -10.53 -14.48 -8.57
CA SER A 39 -10.58 -13.04 -8.77
C SER A 39 -9.89 -12.69 -10.09
N ARG A 40 -10.60 -11.93 -10.94
CA ARG A 40 -10.05 -11.44 -12.21
C ARG A 40 -8.75 -10.68 -11.97
N GLN A 41 -7.76 -10.96 -12.80
CA GLN A 41 -6.47 -10.26 -12.74
C GLN A 41 -6.31 -9.30 -13.91
N VAL A 42 -5.95 -8.05 -13.61
CA VAL A 42 -5.62 -7.03 -14.60
C VAL A 42 -4.14 -6.68 -14.43
N ALA A 43 -3.30 -7.26 -15.29
CA ALA A 43 -1.85 -7.17 -15.17
C ALA A 43 -1.30 -5.78 -15.55
N SER A 44 -1.87 -5.15 -16.58
CA SER A 44 -1.38 -3.89 -17.13
C SER A 44 -1.59 -2.72 -16.17
N LYS A 45 -0.49 -2.12 -15.70
CA LYS A 45 -0.52 -0.88 -14.92
C LYS A 45 -1.14 0.26 -15.71
N TRP A 46 -0.85 0.33 -17.01
CA TRP A 46 -1.38 1.39 -17.89
C TRP A 46 -2.90 1.37 -17.92
N VAL A 47 -3.50 0.21 -18.19
CA VAL A 47 -4.97 0.07 -18.31
C VAL A 47 -5.68 0.49 -17.02
N LYS A 48 -5.18 0.05 -15.85
CA LYS A 48 -5.72 0.47 -14.55
C LYS A 48 -5.55 1.97 -14.31
N THR A 49 -4.37 2.52 -14.59
CA THR A 49 -4.10 3.96 -14.45
C THR A 49 -5.03 4.78 -15.37
N SER A 50 -5.25 4.33 -16.61
CA SER A 50 -6.12 5.02 -17.56
C SER A 50 -7.56 5.09 -17.06
N VAL A 51 -8.12 4.01 -16.50
CA VAL A 51 -9.45 4.01 -15.88
C VAL A 51 -9.52 5.00 -14.72
N LEU A 52 -8.55 4.97 -13.81
CA LEU A 52 -8.55 5.86 -12.64
C LEU A 52 -8.41 7.33 -13.01
N ARG A 53 -7.76 7.65 -14.14
CA ARG A 53 -7.60 9.04 -14.62
C ARG A 53 -8.87 9.65 -15.20
N GLN A 54 -9.90 8.86 -15.47
CA GLN A 54 -11.18 9.37 -15.99
C GLN A 54 -11.98 10.14 -14.92
N ASP A 55 -11.69 9.94 -13.64
CA ASP A 55 -12.35 10.64 -12.54
C ASP A 55 -11.42 11.68 -11.93
N GLY A 56 -11.77 12.96 -12.02
CA GLY A 56 -10.95 14.08 -11.51
C GLY A 56 -10.61 13.97 -10.01
N ARG A 57 -11.48 13.34 -9.21
CA ARG A 57 -11.27 13.13 -7.77
C ARG A 57 -10.11 12.20 -7.50
N VAL A 58 -9.83 11.26 -8.41
CA VAL A 58 -8.73 10.30 -8.32
C VAL A 58 -7.52 10.75 -9.16
N ALA A 59 -7.75 11.31 -10.35
CA ALA A 59 -6.72 11.71 -11.30
C ALA A 59 -5.71 12.70 -10.68
N GLN A 60 -6.16 13.61 -9.83
CA GLN A 60 -5.30 14.56 -9.10
C GLN A 60 -4.27 13.91 -8.17
N HIS A 61 -4.52 12.66 -7.77
CA HIS A 61 -3.62 11.85 -6.93
C HIS A 61 -2.70 10.96 -7.78
N ILE A 62 -2.82 10.94 -9.10
CA ILE A 62 -1.97 10.11 -9.96
C ILE A 62 -0.83 10.99 -10.50
N PRO A 63 0.45 10.64 -10.23
CA PRO A 63 1.55 11.36 -10.85
C PRO A 63 1.46 11.25 -12.37
N GLU A 64 1.80 12.32 -13.10
CA GLU A 64 1.80 12.29 -14.56
C GLU A 64 2.57 11.06 -15.06
N THR A 65 1.90 10.28 -15.91
CA THR A 65 2.39 8.98 -16.37
C THR A 65 2.17 8.88 -17.87
N ARG A 66 3.21 8.51 -18.61
CA ARG A 66 3.19 8.32 -20.05
C ARG A 66 3.77 6.96 -20.41
N ILE A 67 3.43 6.44 -21.59
CA ILE A 67 4.13 5.30 -22.17
C ILE A 67 5.56 5.73 -22.53
N PHE A 68 6.54 4.87 -22.26
CA PHE A 68 7.93 5.15 -22.58
C PHE A 68 8.13 5.28 -24.09
N THR A 69 8.59 6.46 -24.49
CA THR A 69 9.32 6.74 -25.72
C THR A 69 10.54 7.59 -25.34
N PRO A 70 11.59 7.67 -26.17
CA PRO A 70 12.70 8.59 -25.93
C PRO A 70 12.21 10.03 -25.69
N ASP A 71 11.24 10.49 -26.49
CA ASP A 71 10.70 11.85 -26.40
C ASP A 71 9.90 12.06 -25.10
N ASN A 72 9.06 11.10 -24.72
CA ASN A 72 8.33 11.17 -23.45
C ASN A 72 9.30 11.15 -22.27
N LEU A 73 10.38 10.36 -22.32
CA LEU A 73 11.40 10.36 -21.28
C LEU A 73 12.10 11.72 -21.19
N SER A 74 12.52 12.27 -22.34
CA SER A 74 13.18 13.58 -22.41
C SER A 74 12.28 14.70 -21.88
N ALA A 75 11.03 14.78 -22.38
CA ALA A 75 10.06 15.79 -21.98
C ALA A 75 9.72 15.70 -20.48
N MET A 76 9.49 14.50 -19.96
CA MET A 76 9.20 14.29 -18.54
C MET A 76 10.42 14.64 -17.65
N LEU A 77 11.64 14.35 -18.09
CA LEU A 77 12.85 14.74 -17.37
C LEU A 77 13.09 16.24 -17.41
N ALA A 78 12.83 16.91 -18.54
CA ALA A 78 12.92 18.35 -18.66
C ALA A 78 11.92 19.05 -17.72
N ARG A 79 10.68 18.53 -17.66
CA ARG A 79 9.62 19.12 -16.84
C ARG A 79 9.79 18.89 -15.34
N TYR A 80 10.23 17.69 -14.94
CA TYR A 80 10.19 17.30 -13.53
C TYR A 80 11.56 17.07 -12.89
N GLY A 81 12.64 16.98 -13.67
CA GLY A 81 13.98 16.65 -13.19
C GLY A 81 14.16 15.23 -12.64
N LYS A 82 13.07 14.54 -12.26
CA LYS A 82 13.08 13.18 -11.71
C LYS A 82 11.90 12.39 -12.24
N VAL A 83 12.19 11.19 -12.76
CA VAL A 83 11.18 10.24 -13.22
C VAL A 83 11.44 8.85 -12.66
N VAL A 84 10.38 8.08 -12.52
CA VAL A 84 10.41 6.65 -12.22
C VAL A 84 9.85 5.92 -13.43
N MET A 85 10.65 5.01 -13.97
CA MET A 85 10.28 4.14 -15.05
C MET A 85 9.94 2.75 -14.52
N LYS A 86 8.84 2.17 -14.97
CA LYS A 86 8.36 0.85 -14.51
C LYS A 86 7.80 0.03 -15.66
N PRO A 87 7.96 -1.30 -15.68
CA PRO A 87 7.30 -2.14 -16.68
C PRO A 87 5.78 -1.97 -16.67
N VAL A 88 5.15 -1.97 -17.84
CA VAL A 88 3.69 -1.95 -17.97
C VAL A 88 3.07 -3.16 -17.27
N VAL A 89 3.68 -4.34 -17.45
CA VAL A 89 3.32 -5.59 -16.77
C VAL A 89 4.50 -6.07 -15.92
N GLY A 90 4.23 -6.39 -14.66
CA GLY A 90 5.20 -6.91 -13.70
C GLY A 90 4.77 -6.67 -12.26
N THR A 91 5.44 -7.32 -11.31
CA THR A 91 5.13 -7.26 -9.88
C THR A 91 6.40 -6.98 -9.06
N GLY A 92 6.23 -6.67 -7.78
CA GLY A 92 7.31 -6.67 -6.81
C GLY A 92 8.41 -5.62 -7.01
N GLY A 93 8.14 -4.53 -7.75
CA GLY A 93 9.15 -3.49 -8.03
C GLY A 93 10.32 -3.98 -8.90
N SER A 94 10.19 -5.13 -9.57
CA SER A 94 11.21 -5.63 -10.48
C SER A 94 11.27 -4.79 -11.75
N GLY A 95 12.48 -4.39 -12.16
CA GLY A 95 12.70 -3.56 -13.33
C GLY A 95 12.36 -2.08 -13.15
N VAL A 96 12.10 -1.61 -11.92
CA VAL A 96 11.92 -0.18 -11.65
C VAL A 96 13.25 0.56 -11.76
N ILE A 97 13.27 1.62 -12.55
CA ILE A 97 14.43 2.49 -12.81
C ILE A 97 14.06 3.89 -12.36
N MET A 98 14.92 4.58 -11.63
CA MET A 98 14.78 6.02 -11.39
C MET A 98 15.82 6.76 -12.22
N VAL A 99 15.39 7.82 -12.89
CA VAL A 99 16.29 8.71 -13.64
C VAL A 99 16.16 10.11 -13.07
N ILE A 100 17.29 10.71 -12.70
CA ILE A 100 17.39 12.07 -12.19
C ILE A 100 18.24 12.87 -13.16
N LYS A 101 17.73 14.01 -13.65
CA LYS A 101 18.49 15.00 -14.41
C LYS A 101 19.06 16.04 -13.44
N SER A 102 20.32 16.39 -13.60
CA SER A 102 21.01 17.43 -12.82
C SER A 102 21.93 18.20 -13.74
N GLY A 103 21.48 19.41 -14.15
CA GLY A 103 22.11 20.15 -15.24
C GLY A 103 22.08 19.35 -16.54
N SER A 104 23.26 19.15 -17.14
CA SER A 104 23.48 18.34 -18.35
C SER A 104 23.64 16.84 -18.07
N SER A 105 23.82 16.45 -16.81
CA SER A 105 24.08 15.07 -16.41
C SER A 105 22.81 14.33 -16.00
N TYR A 106 22.86 13.00 -16.09
CA TYR A 106 21.77 12.10 -15.72
C TYR A 106 22.28 11.02 -14.78
N THR A 107 21.53 10.72 -13.73
CA THR A 107 21.82 9.61 -12.81
C THR A 107 20.72 8.58 -12.94
N ILE A 108 21.10 7.35 -13.29
CA ILE A 108 20.22 6.18 -13.25
C ILE A 108 20.41 5.49 -11.91
N ARG A 109 19.33 5.26 -11.18
CA ARG A 109 19.29 4.34 -10.03
C ARG A 109 18.48 3.11 -10.41
N HIS A 110 19.11 1.95 -10.32
CA HIS A 110 18.47 0.65 -10.55
C HIS A 110 18.97 -0.34 -9.50
N ARG A 111 18.03 -0.93 -8.75
CA ARG A 111 18.34 -1.71 -7.54
C ARG A 111 19.15 -0.84 -6.56
N ARG A 112 20.32 -1.31 -6.09
CA ARG A 112 21.24 -0.57 -5.22
C ARG A 112 22.30 0.25 -5.97
N LYS A 113 22.37 0.13 -7.30
CA LYS A 113 23.39 0.81 -8.11
C LYS A 113 22.89 2.18 -8.55
N ALA A 114 23.78 3.16 -8.48
CA ALA A 114 23.60 4.48 -9.06
C ALA A 114 24.74 4.72 -10.05
N THR A 115 24.42 5.11 -11.27
CA THR A 115 25.41 5.36 -12.34
C THR A 115 25.10 6.68 -13.01
N ARG A 116 26.14 7.50 -13.19
CA ARG A 116 26.03 8.84 -13.79
C ARG A 116 26.42 8.78 -15.27
N TYR A 117 25.71 9.55 -16.09
CA TYR A 117 25.91 9.70 -17.52
C TYR A 117 25.98 11.19 -17.85
N ARG A 118 26.90 11.58 -18.73
CA ARG A 118 27.10 12.99 -19.12
C ARG A 118 26.21 13.43 -20.30
N SER A 119 25.48 12.49 -20.91
CA SER A 119 24.61 12.77 -22.06
C SER A 119 23.29 12.00 -21.99
N PHE A 120 22.26 12.54 -22.65
CA PHE A 120 20.98 11.86 -22.78
C PHE A 120 21.10 10.55 -23.55
N GLY A 121 21.90 10.52 -24.63
CA GLY A 121 22.13 9.31 -25.43
C GLY A 121 22.74 8.16 -24.62
N GLY A 122 23.77 8.43 -23.81
CA GLY A 122 24.39 7.42 -22.95
C GLY A 122 23.44 6.90 -21.87
N MET A 123 22.67 7.80 -21.25
CA MET A 123 21.61 7.43 -20.31
C MET A 123 20.52 6.59 -20.97
N LEU A 124 20.05 6.98 -22.16
CA LEU A 124 19.01 6.28 -22.90
C LEU A 124 19.45 4.87 -23.31
N ALA A 125 20.71 4.70 -23.74
CA ALA A 125 21.28 3.39 -24.04
C ALA A 125 21.27 2.48 -22.81
N ALA A 126 21.69 2.99 -21.64
CA ALA A 126 21.64 2.24 -20.39
C ALA A 126 20.21 1.89 -19.96
N VAL A 127 19.25 2.82 -20.08
CA VAL A 127 17.83 2.54 -19.84
C VAL A 127 17.33 1.43 -20.77
N LYS A 128 17.64 1.50 -22.08
CA LYS A 128 17.27 0.49 -23.07
C LYS A 128 17.85 -0.89 -22.74
N ALA A 129 19.10 -0.96 -22.28
CA ALA A 129 19.74 -2.19 -21.83
C ALA A 129 19.03 -2.81 -20.61
N ILE A 130 18.62 -2.00 -19.63
CA ILE A 130 17.90 -2.48 -18.44
C ILE A 130 16.49 -2.95 -18.80
N LYS A 131 15.71 -2.16 -19.58
CA LYS A 131 14.33 -2.54 -19.93
C LYS A 131 14.24 -3.67 -20.94
N ARG A 132 15.31 -3.90 -21.72
CA ARG A 132 15.34 -4.82 -22.86
C ARG A 132 14.17 -4.54 -23.82
N LYS A 133 13.43 -5.57 -24.22
CA LYS A 133 12.27 -5.48 -25.13
C LYS A 133 10.93 -5.17 -24.43
N ARG A 134 10.91 -4.97 -23.10
CA ARG A 134 9.67 -4.76 -22.35
C ARG A 134 9.11 -3.35 -22.55
N SER A 135 7.79 -3.23 -22.63
CA SER A 135 7.07 -1.97 -22.58
C SER A 135 7.14 -1.36 -21.18
N TYR A 136 7.45 -0.06 -21.11
CA TYR A 136 7.64 0.69 -19.87
C TYR A 136 6.72 1.90 -19.81
N LEU A 137 6.46 2.36 -18.60
CA LEU A 137 5.87 3.65 -18.27
C LEU A 137 6.98 4.60 -17.80
N VAL A 138 6.84 5.88 -18.09
CA VAL A 138 7.59 6.98 -17.49
C VAL A 138 6.63 7.76 -16.60
N GLN A 139 6.89 7.77 -15.30
CA GLN A 139 6.05 8.43 -14.31
C GLN A 139 6.84 9.54 -13.62
N ARG A 140 6.21 10.67 -13.31
CA ARG A 140 6.81 11.74 -12.50
C ARG A 140 7.33 11.16 -11.19
N GLY A 141 8.58 11.43 -10.86
CA GLY A 141 9.17 11.01 -9.60
C GLY A 141 8.75 11.92 -8.46
N ILE A 142 8.05 11.37 -7.46
CA ILE A 142 7.59 12.12 -6.29
C ILE A 142 8.71 12.20 -5.24
N HIS A 143 8.84 13.34 -4.55
CA HIS A 143 9.69 13.48 -3.37
C HIS A 143 8.89 13.05 -2.15
N LEU A 144 8.94 11.74 -1.86
CA LEU A 144 8.22 11.15 -0.74
C LEU A 144 8.64 11.75 0.60
N ALA A 145 7.67 11.78 1.53
CA ALA A 145 7.93 11.94 2.94
C ALA A 145 8.88 10.82 3.42
N THR A 146 9.69 11.13 4.42
CA THR A 146 10.78 10.24 4.86
C THR A 146 10.79 10.10 6.37
N ILE A 147 11.22 8.94 6.86
CA ILE A 147 11.58 8.72 8.27
C ILE A 147 13.09 8.51 8.32
N ARG A 148 13.82 9.43 8.97
CA ARG A 148 15.30 9.40 9.04
C ARG A 148 15.93 9.25 7.64
N GLY A 149 15.47 10.05 6.68
CA GLY A 149 15.96 10.04 5.29
C GLY A 149 15.49 8.87 4.42
N ARG A 150 14.81 7.86 4.99
CA ARG A 150 14.29 6.70 4.25
C ARG A 150 12.86 6.99 3.76
N PRO A 151 12.54 6.83 2.47
CA PRO A 151 11.19 7.07 1.96
C PRO A 151 10.21 6.04 2.53
N ILE A 152 8.98 6.50 2.78
CA ILE A 152 7.86 5.65 3.21
C ILE A 152 6.71 5.74 2.20
N ASP A 153 6.06 4.62 1.98
CA ASP A 153 4.79 4.55 1.25
C ASP A 153 3.76 3.75 2.07
N TYR A 154 2.54 3.61 1.57
CA TYR A 154 1.44 2.97 2.28
C TYR A 154 0.71 1.97 1.39
N ARG A 155 0.44 0.79 1.92
CA ARG A 155 -0.37 -0.26 1.28
C ARG A 155 -1.74 -0.28 1.91
N VAL A 156 -2.78 -0.10 1.09
CA VAL A 156 -4.18 -0.36 1.49
C VAL A 156 -4.67 -1.58 0.74
N LYS A 157 -5.04 -2.65 1.47
CA LYS A 157 -5.66 -3.84 0.90
C LYS A 157 -7.17 -3.79 1.14
N VAL A 158 -7.94 -3.91 0.07
CA VAL A 158 -9.39 -4.10 0.12
C VAL A 158 -9.77 -5.42 -0.53
N VAL A 159 -10.79 -6.07 0.01
CA VAL A 159 -11.30 -7.36 -0.46
C VAL A 159 -12.81 -7.31 -0.52
N LYS A 160 -13.41 -8.04 -1.45
CA LYS A 160 -14.85 -8.16 -1.60
C LYS A 160 -15.33 -9.37 -0.81
N VAL A 161 -16.14 -9.13 0.22
CA VAL A 161 -16.74 -10.14 1.11
C VAL A 161 -18.24 -9.96 1.05
N ASN A 162 -19.00 -11.03 0.78
CA ASN A 162 -20.47 -10.98 0.66
C ASN A 162 -20.94 -9.83 -0.26
N SER A 163 -20.30 -9.72 -1.42
CA SER A 163 -20.53 -8.67 -2.43
C SER A 163 -20.21 -7.23 -2.00
N ARG A 164 -19.63 -7.01 -0.82
CA ARG A 164 -19.25 -5.68 -0.31
C ARG A 164 -17.74 -5.54 -0.18
N TRP A 165 -17.21 -4.38 -0.57
CA TRP A 165 -15.79 -4.08 -0.40
C TRP A 165 -15.47 -3.67 1.04
N VAL A 166 -14.53 -4.37 1.68
CA VAL A 166 -14.04 -4.06 3.02
C VAL A 166 -12.55 -3.75 2.98
N THR A 167 -12.10 -2.81 3.82
CA THR A 167 -10.67 -2.54 4.00
C THR A 167 -10.08 -3.57 4.95
N ARG A 168 -9.24 -4.46 4.43
CA ARG A 168 -8.59 -5.52 5.20
C ARG A 168 -7.37 -5.00 5.96
N SER A 169 -6.59 -4.11 5.35
CA SER A 169 -5.41 -3.55 6.01
C SER A 169 -4.99 -2.19 5.44
N MET A 170 -4.29 -1.41 6.26
CA MET A 170 -3.66 -0.15 5.90
C MET A 170 -2.35 0.01 6.67
N VAL A 171 -1.23 -0.27 6.00
CA VAL A 171 0.11 -0.33 6.60
C VAL A 171 1.07 0.65 5.92
N GLY A 172 2.05 1.15 6.67
CA GLY A 172 3.18 1.89 6.13
C GLY A 172 4.33 0.93 5.78
N ARG A 173 5.08 1.21 4.72
CA ARG A 173 6.24 0.42 4.30
C ARG A 173 7.44 1.35 4.15
N LEU A 174 8.39 1.23 5.08
CA LEU A 174 9.60 2.04 5.10
C LEU A 174 10.69 1.37 4.26
N ALA A 175 11.22 2.08 3.25
CA ALA A 175 12.27 1.57 2.39
C ALA A 175 13.54 1.20 3.18
N ASN A 176 14.33 0.27 2.67
CA ASN A 176 15.65 -0.02 3.23
C ASN A 176 16.62 1.16 3.07
N PRO A 177 17.62 1.31 3.95
CA PRO A 177 18.68 2.30 3.77
C PRO A 177 19.27 2.23 2.36
N GLY A 178 19.45 3.41 1.73
CA GLY A 178 19.98 3.53 0.37
C GLY A 178 19.04 3.11 -0.77
N MET A 179 17.86 2.56 -0.48
CA MET A 179 16.87 2.17 -1.49
C MET A 179 15.86 3.30 -1.75
N PHE A 180 15.54 3.53 -3.03
CA PHE A 180 14.48 4.47 -3.42
C PHE A 180 13.12 3.78 -3.61
N VAL A 181 13.10 2.44 -3.67
CA VAL A 181 11.87 1.64 -3.69
C VAL A 181 11.59 1.09 -2.30
N THR A 182 10.34 1.18 -1.90
CA THR A 182 9.73 0.87 -0.59
C THR A 182 9.20 -0.56 -0.48
N ASN A 183 9.37 -1.37 -1.52
CA ASN A 183 8.72 -2.68 -1.60
C ASN A 183 9.18 -3.65 -0.50
N LEU A 184 8.24 -4.16 0.31
CA LEU A 184 8.46 -5.07 1.44
C LEU A 184 9.19 -6.36 1.06
N CYS A 185 8.92 -6.91 -0.13
CA CYS A 185 9.61 -8.12 -0.63
C CYS A 185 11.14 -7.94 -0.78
N ARG A 186 11.66 -6.73 -0.57
CA ARG A 186 13.10 -6.42 -0.55
C ARG A 186 13.61 -5.99 0.82
N GLY A 187 12.93 -6.42 1.89
CA GLY A 187 13.34 -6.24 3.29
C GLY A 187 12.96 -4.90 3.92
N GLY A 188 11.93 -4.22 3.41
CA GLY A 188 11.44 -2.98 4.02
C GLY A 188 10.84 -3.22 5.41
N THR A 189 10.80 -2.19 6.25
CA THR A 189 10.20 -2.27 7.60
C THR A 189 8.70 -1.99 7.50
N MET A 190 7.86 -2.91 7.96
CA MET A 190 6.42 -2.67 8.06
C MET A 190 6.13 -1.84 9.32
N LEU A 191 5.27 -0.82 9.16
CA LEU A 191 4.79 0.03 10.24
C LEU A 191 3.26 0.06 10.19
N SER A 192 2.62 0.38 11.31
CA SER A 192 1.23 0.82 11.23
C SER A 192 1.14 2.10 10.39
N SER A 193 0.04 2.30 9.67
CA SER A 193 -0.15 3.55 8.92
C SER A 193 -0.12 4.79 9.81
N ALA A 194 -0.60 4.68 11.06
CA ALA A 194 -0.58 5.78 12.02
C ALA A 194 0.86 6.15 12.40
N GLU A 195 1.69 5.15 12.69
CA GLU A 195 3.10 5.35 13.00
C GLU A 195 3.87 5.94 11.82
N GLY A 196 3.63 5.40 10.62
CA GLY A 196 4.21 5.94 9.38
C GLY A 196 3.89 7.41 9.17
N ILE A 197 2.61 7.81 9.33
CA ILE A 197 2.18 9.21 9.15
C ILE A 197 2.77 10.09 10.24
N ARG A 198 2.73 9.64 11.50
CA ARG A 198 3.24 10.40 12.65
C ARG A 198 4.71 10.76 12.48
N ARG A 199 5.53 9.82 12.02
CA ARG A 199 6.99 9.99 11.90
C ARG A 199 7.48 10.61 10.61
N SER A 200 6.69 10.52 9.53
CA SER A 200 7.07 11.09 8.23
C SER A 200 6.44 12.45 7.95
N LEU A 201 5.34 12.77 8.62
CA LEU A 201 4.64 14.04 8.52
C LEU A 201 4.43 14.63 9.92
N SER A 202 3.29 14.33 10.57
CA SER A 202 2.96 14.80 11.91
C SER A 202 1.84 13.96 12.53
N GLY A 203 1.84 13.84 13.86
CA GLY A 203 0.81 13.13 14.62
C GLY A 203 -0.60 13.71 14.45
N SER A 204 -0.73 15.04 14.31
CA SER A 204 -2.04 15.70 14.11
C SER A 204 -2.69 15.35 12.77
N LEU A 205 -1.90 14.88 11.81
CA LEU A 205 -2.36 14.55 10.45
C LEU A 205 -2.88 13.12 10.31
N VAL A 206 -2.63 12.24 11.28
CA VAL A 206 -2.91 10.80 11.19
C VAL A 206 -4.35 10.51 10.80
N ARG A 207 -5.34 11.07 11.52
CA ARG A 207 -6.77 10.82 11.24
C ARG A 207 -7.15 11.28 9.84
N ARG A 208 -6.75 12.52 9.49
CA ARG A 208 -7.07 13.15 8.20
C ARG A 208 -6.48 12.35 7.03
N LYS A 209 -5.20 11.97 7.12
CA LYS A 209 -4.50 11.25 6.04
C LYS A 209 -4.96 9.80 5.87
N LYS A 210 -5.35 9.13 6.95
CA LYS A 210 -6.02 7.82 6.85
C LYS A 210 -7.39 7.92 6.19
N ASN A 211 -8.18 8.95 6.53
CA ASN A 211 -9.48 9.21 5.88
C ASN A 211 -9.31 9.53 4.39
N GLU A 212 -8.31 10.34 4.02
CA GLU A 212 -8.00 10.67 2.64
C GLU A 212 -7.70 9.40 1.82
N MET A 213 -6.81 8.53 2.32
CA MET A 213 -6.51 7.23 1.68
C MET A 213 -7.76 6.35 1.54
N ARG A 214 -8.61 6.26 2.58
CA ARG A 214 -9.86 5.48 2.52
C ARG A 214 -10.81 6.00 1.45
N ASN A 215 -11.01 7.32 1.40
CA ASN A 215 -11.94 7.91 0.44
C ASN A 215 -11.47 7.69 -1.00
N VAL A 216 -10.19 7.98 -1.28
CA VAL A 216 -9.60 7.76 -2.61
C VAL A 216 -9.64 6.27 -3.00
N THR A 217 -9.38 5.37 -2.03
CA THR A 217 -9.49 3.93 -2.24
C THR A 217 -10.91 3.53 -2.64
N ARG A 218 -11.93 3.99 -1.90
CA ARG A 218 -13.34 3.64 -2.17
C ARG A 218 -13.77 4.07 -3.57
N ILE A 219 -13.46 5.30 -3.98
CA ILE A 219 -13.79 5.82 -5.32
C ILE A 219 -13.06 5.00 -6.38
N SER A 220 -11.75 4.77 -6.19
CA SER A 220 -10.93 4.01 -7.14
C SER A 220 -11.39 2.56 -7.30
N THR A 221 -11.76 1.90 -6.20
CA THR A 221 -12.30 0.54 -6.20
C THR A 221 -13.57 0.45 -7.04
N HIS A 222 -14.51 1.37 -6.86
CA HIS A 222 -15.75 1.40 -7.63
C HIS A 222 -15.50 1.60 -9.14
N LEU A 223 -14.60 2.52 -9.51
CA LEU A 223 -14.21 2.74 -10.91
C LEU A 223 -13.59 1.50 -11.55
N LEU A 224 -12.68 0.84 -10.82
CA LEU A 224 -12.01 -0.37 -11.30
C LEU A 224 -12.98 -1.55 -11.41
N GLU A 225 -13.89 -1.72 -10.45
CA GLU A 225 -14.88 -2.78 -10.49
C GLU A 225 -15.84 -2.63 -11.67
N LYS A 226 -16.31 -1.40 -11.93
CA LYS A 226 -17.15 -1.09 -13.08
C LYS A 226 -16.48 -1.46 -14.41
N HIS A 227 -15.18 -1.17 -14.55
CA HIS A 227 -14.42 -1.46 -15.78
C HIS A 227 -13.90 -2.89 -15.88
N PHE A 228 -13.67 -3.54 -14.74
CA PHE A 228 -13.14 -4.89 -14.64
C PHE A 228 -14.03 -5.77 -13.77
N PRO A 229 -15.25 -6.10 -14.21
CA PRO A 229 -16.10 -7.05 -13.48
C PRO A 229 -15.35 -8.33 -13.17
N GLY A 230 -15.55 -8.86 -11.96
CA GLY A 230 -14.90 -10.07 -11.47
C GLY A 230 -13.63 -9.84 -10.63
N ILE A 231 -13.15 -8.61 -10.46
CA ILE A 231 -12.11 -8.33 -9.44
C ILE A 231 -12.70 -8.53 -8.03
N GLY A 232 -11.96 -9.23 -7.16
CA GLY A 232 -12.36 -9.52 -5.77
C GLY A 232 -11.39 -8.97 -4.73
N GLU A 233 -10.18 -8.58 -5.12
CA GLU A 233 -9.20 -7.96 -4.22
C GLU A 233 -8.39 -6.87 -4.92
N LEU A 234 -8.03 -5.84 -4.16
CA LEU A 234 -7.19 -4.74 -4.63
C LEU A 234 -6.18 -4.32 -3.57
N GLY A 235 -4.95 -4.08 -4.00
CA GLY A 235 -3.89 -3.46 -3.21
C GLY A 235 -3.47 -2.14 -3.82
N PHE A 236 -3.69 -1.06 -3.09
CA PHE A 236 -3.31 0.29 -3.48
C PHE A 236 -1.98 0.67 -2.83
N ASP A 237 -1.06 1.17 -3.65
CA ASP A 237 0.23 1.69 -3.20
C ASP A 237 0.18 3.22 -3.25
N TYR A 238 0.11 3.82 -2.07
CA TYR A 238 0.05 5.25 -1.87
C TYR A 238 1.38 5.80 -1.36
N GLY A 239 1.61 7.09 -1.56
CA GLY A 239 2.65 7.81 -0.83
C GLY A 239 2.22 9.24 -0.55
N PHE A 240 2.76 9.81 0.52
CA PHE A 240 2.68 11.24 0.75
C PHE A 240 3.98 11.89 0.29
N ASP A 241 3.90 13.02 -0.41
CA ASP A 241 5.08 13.85 -0.60
C ASP A 241 5.39 14.66 0.68
N ARG A 242 6.49 15.42 0.65
CA ARG A 242 6.94 16.24 1.80
C ARG A 242 5.93 17.31 2.24
N SER A 243 5.03 17.73 1.37
CA SER A 243 3.93 18.65 1.72
C SER A 243 2.70 17.93 2.30
N GLY A 244 2.74 16.60 2.34
CA GLY A 244 1.65 15.75 2.77
C GLY A 244 0.62 15.46 1.68
N ARG A 245 0.83 15.86 0.41
CA ARG A 245 -0.12 15.53 -0.67
C ARG A 245 -0.09 14.04 -0.97
N LEU A 246 -1.28 13.43 -1.10
CA LEU A 246 -1.46 12.02 -1.41
C LEU A 246 -1.23 11.71 -2.89
N TRP A 247 -0.51 10.64 -3.15
CA TRP A 247 -0.24 10.10 -4.48
C TRP A 247 -0.56 8.60 -4.56
N ILE A 248 -1.10 8.14 -5.69
CA ILE A 248 -1.31 6.74 -6.07
C ILE A 248 -0.19 6.34 -7.02
N PHE A 249 0.65 5.37 -6.64
CA PHE A 249 1.71 4.87 -7.50
C PHE A 249 1.27 3.68 -8.34
N GLU A 250 0.50 2.77 -7.76
CA GLU A 250 -0.03 1.59 -8.45
C GLU A 250 -1.24 1.00 -7.74
N VAL A 251 -2.01 0.21 -8.50
CA VAL A 251 -3.08 -0.65 -7.98
C VAL A 251 -2.87 -2.06 -8.50
N ASN A 252 -2.87 -3.04 -7.60
CA ASN A 252 -2.69 -4.45 -7.89
C ASN A 252 -4.01 -5.19 -7.68
N THR A 253 -4.44 -6.01 -8.64
CA THR A 253 -5.67 -6.83 -8.55
C THR A 253 -5.40 -8.25 -8.04
N ARG A 254 -4.17 -8.49 -7.58
CA ARG A 254 -3.73 -9.69 -6.86
C ARG A 254 -2.63 -9.31 -5.86
N PRO A 255 -2.95 -8.56 -4.81
CA PRO A 255 -1.97 -8.14 -3.83
C PRO A 255 -1.50 -9.31 -2.95
N HIS A 256 -0.21 -9.60 -3.03
CA HIS A 256 0.51 -10.38 -2.01
C HIS A 256 0.38 -9.72 -0.63
#